data_AF-A0A954LHX0-F1
#
_entry.id   AF-A0A954LHX0-F1
#
_cell.length_a   1.000
_cell.length_b   1.000
_cell.length_c   1.000
_cell.angle_alpha   90.00
_cell.angle_beta   90.00
_cell.angle_gamma   90.00
#
_symmetry.space_group_name_H-M   'P 1'
#
loop_
_entity.id
_entity.type
_entity.pdbx_description
1 polymer ?
#
loop_
_entity_poly.entity_id
_entity_poly.type
_entity_poly.pdbx_seq_one_letter_code
_entity_poly.pdbx_strand_id
1 'polypeptide(L)'
;TSLSVQTISAAAEEMSSSIAEISQQMNRTSEIAHGAVSKAEASGAMVQELAETSQKIGEVVSLIQDIADQTNLLALNATIEAARAGEAGKGFAVVASEVKDLAGQTAKATEEISSQIQSIQSATHSAVTAFAEIGDIIREINESATIVASAIEEQNAASREIASNAEKASGGTSQVAANVNEMGQSIGQVDEASK
;
A
#
# COMPACT_ATOMS: atom_id res chain seq x y z
N THR A 1 28.22 -29.48 -33.53
CA THR A 1 27.52 -28.22 -33.88
C THR A 1 26.02 -28.36 -33.80
N SER A 2 25.38 -29.36 -34.44
CA SER A 2 23.92 -29.57 -34.34
C SER A 2 23.42 -29.76 -32.90
N LEU A 3 24.21 -30.43 -32.04
CA LEU A 3 23.89 -30.59 -30.62
C LEU A 3 23.81 -29.23 -29.89
N SER A 4 24.78 -28.33 -30.15
CA SER A 4 24.82 -26.99 -29.55
C SER A 4 23.64 -26.12 -29.98
N VAL A 5 23.18 -26.28 -31.22
CA VAL A 5 22.02 -25.55 -31.76
C VAL A 5 20.71 -26.07 -31.16
N GLN A 6 20.57 -27.39 -30.99
CA GLN A 6 19.43 -27.99 -30.28
C GLN A 6 19.36 -27.51 -28.82
N THR A 7 20.50 -27.37 -28.14
CA THR A 7 20.54 -26.81 -26.78
C THR A 7 20.05 -25.35 -26.75
N ILE A 8 20.43 -24.53 -27.73
CA ILE A 8 19.95 -23.13 -27.81
C ILE A 8 18.45 -23.07 -28.08
N SER A 9 17.92 -23.91 -28.98
CA SER A 9 16.48 -23.97 -29.26
C SER A 9 15.68 -24.37 -28.02
N ALA A 10 16.14 -25.40 -27.29
CA ALA A 10 15.51 -25.84 -26.05
C ALA A 10 15.54 -24.75 -24.97
N ALA A 11 16.66 -24.03 -24.83
CA ALA A 11 16.77 -22.92 -23.90
C ALA A 11 15.83 -21.75 -24.27
N ALA A 12 15.63 -21.47 -25.56
CA ALA A 12 14.70 -20.45 -26.02
C ALA A 12 13.22 -20.84 -25.76
N GLU A 13 12.87 -22.11 -25.91
CA GLU A 13 11.54 -22.63 -25.54
C GLU A 13 11.29 -22.55 -24.03
N GLU A 14 12.28 -22.94 -23.21
CA GLU A 14 12.20 -22.81 -21.75
C GLU A 14 12.04 -21.34 -21.33
N MET A 15 12.82 -20.43 -21.93
CA MET A 15 12.71 -18.99 -21.70
C MET A 15 11.33 -18.46 -22.09
N SER A 16 10.75 -18.92 -23.21
CA SER A 16 9.38 -18.55 -23.60
C SER A 16 8.34 -19.03 -22.59
N SER A 17 8.53 -20.21 -21.98
CA SER A 17 7.66 -20.71 -20.90
C SER A 17 7.76 -19.82 -19.67
N SER A 18 8.98 -19.51 -19.21
CA SER A 18 9.18 -18.61 -18.06
C SER A 18 8.61 -17.21 -18.30
N ILE A 19 8.75 -16.66 -19.51
CA ILE A 19 8.18 -15.36 -19.87
C ILE A 19 6.64 -15.38 -19.77
N ALA A 20 5.99 -16.47 -20.20
CA ALA A 20 4.54 -16.61 -20.08
C ALA A 20 4.07 -16.64 -18.61
N GLU A 21 4.80 -17.35 -17.74
CA GLU A 21 4.54 -17.39 -16.30
C GLU A 21 4.72 -16.00 -15.65
N ILE A 22 5.81 -15.30 -15.97
CA ILE A 22 6.06 -13.95 -15.44
C ILE A 22 4.98 -12.99 -15.94
N SER A 23 4.55 -13.09 -17.20
CA SER A 23 3.45 -12.26 -17.75
C SER A 23 2.15 -12.47 -16.95
N GLN A 24 1.79 -13.71 -16.66
CA GLN A 24 0.62 -14.03 -15.82
C GLN A 24 0.79 -13.45 -14.40
N GLN A 25 1.99 -13.56 -13.83
CA GLN A 25 2.29 -13.00 -12.51
C GLN A 25 2.18 -11.46 -12.50
N MET A 26 2.61 -10.77 -13.55
CA MET A 26 2.49 -9.31 -13.67
C MET A 26 1.04 -8.84 -13.77
N ASN A 27 0.20 -9.54 -14.54
CA ASN A 27 -1.23 -9.24 -14.58
C ASN A 27 -1.86 -9.38 -13.19
N ARG A 28 -1.52 -10.45 -12.46
CA ARG A 28 -2.00 -10.66 -11.09
C ARG A 28 -1.48 -9.59 -10.12
N THR A 29 -0.24 -9.15 -10.27
CA THR A 29 0.31 -8.04 -9.48
C THR A 29 -0.47 -6.75 -9.72
N SER A 30 -0.81 -6.43 -10.97
CA SER A 30 -1.62 -5.24 -11.29
C SER A 30 -3.03 -5.33 -10.69
N GLU A 31 -3.70 -6.48 -10.76
CA GLU A 31 -5.00 -6.71 -10.11
C GLU A 31 -4.93 -6.52 -8.58
N ILE A 32 -3.90 -7.08 -7.94
CA ILE A 32 -3.67 -6.92 -6.50
C ILE A 32 -3.43 -5.46 -6.14
N ALA A 33 -2.61 -4.74 -6.93
CA ALA A 33 -2.34 -3.33 -6.72
C ALA A 33 -3.63 -2.49 -6.80
N HIS A 34 -4.46 -2.68 -7.82
CA HIS A 34 -5.76 -1.98 -7.93
C HIS A 34 -6.68 -2.27 -6.74
N GLY A 35 -6.75 -3.53 -6.31
CA GLY A 35 -7.51 -3.91 -5.12
C GLY A 35 -6.95 -3.29 -3.83
N ALA A 36 -5.63 -3.14 -3.74
CA ALA A 36 -4.97 -2.51 -2.59
C ALA A 36 -5.21 -0.99 -2.54
N VAL A 37 -5.18 -0.28 -3.67
CA VAL A 37 -5.56 1.15 -3.74
C VAL A 37 -6.98 1.34 -3.22
N SER A 38 -7.94 0.57 -3.72
CA SER A 38 -9.34 0.68 -3.31
C SER A 38 -9.52 0.45 -1.80
N LYS A 39 -8.77 -0.49 -1.23
CA LYS A 39 -8.79 -0.75 0.23
C LYS A 39 -8.12 0.35 1.05
N ALA A 40 -7.02 0.93 0.55
CA ALA A 40 -6.35 2.06 1.19
C ALA A 40 -7.27 3.29 1.21
N GLU A 41 -7.94 3.59 0.10
CA GLU A 41 -8.93 4.69 0.00
C GLU A 41 -10.11 4.48 0.95
N ALA A 42 -10.70 3.28 0.96
CA ALA A 42 -11.79 2.96 1.88
C ALA A 42 -11.37 3.07 3.36
N SER A 43 -10.16 2.63 3.69
CA SER A 43 -9.61 2.74 5.05
C SER A 43 -9.34 4.19 5.43
N GLY A 44 -8.81 4.99 4.50
CA GLY A 44 -8.63 6.43 4.68
C GLY A 44 -9.96 7.15 4.95
N ALA A 45 -11.02 6.80 4.21
CA ALA A 45 -12.35 7.37 4.41
C ALA A 45 -12.93 7.05 5.81
N MET A 46 -12.77 5.80 6.29
CA MET A 46 -13.22 5.43 7.64
C MET A 46 -12.47 6.18 8.74
N VAL A 47 -11.16 6.39 8.58
CA VAL A 47 -10.38 7.18 9.53
C VAL A 47 -10.75 8.66 9.49
N GLN A 48 -11.07 9.19 8.30
CA GLN A 48 -11.56 10.56 8.15
C GLN A 48 -12.89 10.76 8.90
N GLU A 49 -13.83 9.81 8.81
CA GLU A 49 -15.08 9.84 9.58
C GLU A 49 -14.83 9.80 11.10
N LEU A 50 -13.84 9.02 11.55
CA LEU A 50 -13.42 8.99 12.94
C LEU A 50 -12.83 10.34 13.39
N ALA A 51 -12.07 11.01 12.53
CA ALA A 51 -11.51 12.34 12.81
C ALA A 51 -12.64 13.38 12.98
N GLU A 52 -13.63 13.39 12.08
CA GLU A 52 -14.81 14.27 12.16
C GLU A 52 -15.64 14.00 13.42
N THR A 53 -15.83 12.73 13.77
CA THR A 53 -16.54 12.33 14.99
C THR A 53 -15.78 12.79 16.24
N SER A 54 -14.46 12.64 16.25
CA SER A 54 -13.60 13.09 17.34
C SER A 54 -13.62 14.61 17.50
N GLN A 55 -13.74 15.36 16.41
CA GLN A 55 -13.92 16.82 16.45
C GLN A 55 -15.24 17.19 17.14
N LYS A 56 -16.35 16.57 16.75
CA LYS A 56 -17.67 16.80 17.39
C LYS A 56 -17.65 16.49 18.88
N ILE A 57 -16.96 15.42 19.28
CA ILE A 57 -16.78 15.11 20.71
C ILE A 57 -15.98 16.22 21.41
N GLY A 58 -14.93 16.74 20.78
CA GLY A 58 -14.16 17.87 21.30
C GLY A 58 -15.02 19.13 21.53
N GLU A 59 -15.93 19.45 20.60
CA GLU A 59 -16.88 20.56 20.75
C GLU A 59 -17.82 20.34 21.95
N VAL A 60 -18.34 19.13 22.13
CA VAL A 60 -19.19 18.78 23.28
C VAL A 60 -18.41 18.86 24.59
N VAL A 61 -17.17 18.38 24.64
CA VAL A 61 -16.31 18.46 25.82
C VAL A 61 -16.02 19.91 26.20
N SER A 62 -15.76 20.78 25.21
CA SER A 62 -15.59 22.21 25.43
C SER A 62 -16.85 22.85 26.04
N LEU A 63 -18.04 22.49 25.55
CA LEU A 63 -19.29 22.99 26.13
C LEU A 63 -19.48 22.52 27.58
N ILE A 64 -19.12 21.28 27.91
CA ILE A 64 -19.21 20.76 29.29
C ILE A 64 -18.23 21.51 30.20
N GLN A 65 -17.02 21.81 29.71
CA GLN A 65 -16.05 22.64 30.43
C GLN A 65 -16.63 24.03 30.75
N ASP A 66 -17.23 24.70 29.77
CA ASP A 66 -17.87 26.02 29.96
C ASP A 66 -19.01 25.95 30.99
N ILE A 67 -19.82 24.88 30.95
CA ILE A 67 -20.90 24.64 31.93
C ILE A 67 -20.33 24.42 33.33
N ALA A 68 -19.24 23.66 33.47
CA ALA A 68 -18.59 23.43 34.76
C ALA A 68 -18.04 24.74 35.34
N ASP A 69 -17.40 25.57 34.52
CA ASP A 69 -16.87 26.88 34.94
C ASP A 69 -17.99 27.85 35.34
N GLN A 70 -19.10 27.87 34.59
CA GLN A 70 -20.28 28.66 34.95
C GLN A 70 -20.93 28.15 36.24
N THR A 71 -21.01 26.84 36.43
CA THR A 71 -21.56 26.21 37.65
C THR A 71 -20.71 26.53 38.86
N ASN A 72 -19.37 26.51 38.72
CA ASN A 72 -18.43 26.91 39.76
C ASN A 72 -18.61 28.39 40.15
N LEU A 73 -18.81 29.28 39.16
CA LEU A 73 -19.07 30.70 39.40
C LEU A 73 -20.42 30.92 40.12
N LEU A 74 -21.47 30.21 39.71
CA LEU A 74 -22.77 30.24 40.38
C LEU A 74 -22.69 29.75 41.83
N ALA A 75 -21.96 28.65 42.07
CA ALA A 75 -21.72 28.11 43.39
C ALA A 75 -20.97 29.09 44.29
N LEU A 76 -19.95 29.77 43.74
CA LEU A 76 -19.23 30.83 44.44
C LEU A 76 -20.14 31.99 44.86
N ASN A 77 -21.01 32.46 43.95
CA ASN A 77 -21.99 33.50 44.27
C ASN A 77 -22.96 33.04 45.36
N ALA A 78 -23.41 31.78 45.31
CA ALA A 78 -24.25 31.19 46.35
C ALA A 78 -23.53 31.11 47.72
N THR A 79 -22.23 30.77 47.74
CA THR A 79 -21.42 30.81 48.97
C THR A 79 -21.34 32.22 49.55
N ILE A 80 -21.16 33.25 48.71
CA ILE A 80 -21.13 34.65 49.14
C ILE A 80 -22.47 35.07 49.76
N GLU A 81 -23.59 34.74 49.11
CA GLU A 81 -24.92 35.11 49.61
C GLU A 81 -25.28 34.33 50.89
N ALA A 82 -24.87 33.06 50.99
CA ALA A 82 -25.03 32.27 52.20
C ALA A 82 -24.26 32.87 53.39
N ALA A 83 -23.03 33.36 53.16
CA ALA A 83 -22.26 34.06 54.18
C ALA A 83 -22.95 35.36 54.61
N ARG A 84 -23.57 36.08 53.67
CA ARG A 84 -24.32 37.31 53.93
C ARG A 84 -25.58 37.08 54.78
N ALA A 85 -26.23 35.92 54.63
CA ALA A 85 -27.39 35.51 55.42
C ALA A 85 -27.04 35.05 56.86
N GLY A 86 -25.75 34.94 57.20
CA GLY A 86 -25.28 34.58 58.54
C GLY A 86 -25.73 33.16 58.96
N GLU A 87 -26.24 33.03 60.18
CA GLU A 87 -26.69 31.73 60.73
C GLU A 87 -27.79 31.06 59.89
N ALA A 88 -28.68 31.85 59.27
CA ALA A 88 -29.76 31.33 58.43
C ALA A 88 -29.24 30.72 57.11
N GLY A 89 -28.03 31.09 56.68
CA GLY A 89 -27.41 30.63 55.43
C GLY A 89 -26.57 29.36 55.55
N LYS A 90 -26.35 28.81 56.75
CA LYS A 90 -25.42 27.69 56.97
C LYS A 90 -25.71 26.45 56.12
N GLY A 91 -26.98 26.04 56.01
CA GLY A 91 -27.37 24.90 55.17
C GLY A 91 -27.13 25.17 53.69
N PHE A 92 -27.36 26.41 53.24
CA PHE A 92 -27.13 26.82 51.86
C PHE A 92 -25.63 26.89 51.54
N ALA A 93 -24.80 27.31 52.50
CA ALA A 93 -23.35 27.34 52.35
C ALA A 93 -22.75 25.94 52.12
N VAL A 94 -23.27 24.90 52.80
CA VAL A 94 -22.83 23.51 52.60
C VAL A 94 -23.15 23.04 51.18
N VAL A 95 -24.39 23.26 50.71
CA VAL A 95 -24.79 22.89 49.35
C VAL A 95 -23.96 23.65 48.31
N ALA A 96 -23.73 24.95 48.51
CA ALA A 96 -22.90 25.75 47.60
C ALA A 96 -21.46 25.23 47.52
N SER A 97 -20.87 24.79 48.65
CA SER A 97 -19.54 24.17 48.65
C SER A 97 -19.52 22.85 47.89
N GLU A 98 -20.51 21.98 48.10
CA GLU A 98 -20.59 20.69 47.42
C GLU A 98 -20.73 20.86 45.91
N VAL A 99 -21.58 21.80 45.46
CA VAL A 99 -21.73 22.14 44.03
C VAL A 99 -20.44 22.67 43.44
N LYS A 100 -19.71 23.51 44.20
CA LYS A 100 -18.41 24.04 43.78
C LYS A 100 -17.38 22.94 43.59
N ASP A 101 -17.31 22.00 44.53
CA ASP A 101 -16.37 20.87 44.47
C ASP A 101 -16.72 19.92 43.31
N LEU A 102 -18.01 19.68 43.06
CA LEU A 102 -18.46 18.86 41.94
C LEU A 102 -18.17 19.52 40.58
N ALA A 103 -18.35 20.84 40.49
CA ALA A 103 -17.99 21.63 39.30
C ALA A 103 -16.47 21.56 39.03
N GLY A 104 -15.63 21.68 40.08
CA GLY A 104 -14.19 21.53 39.96
C GLY A 104 -13.74 20.13 39.51
N GLN A 105 -14.38 19.08 40.03
CA GLN A 105 -14.14 17.71 39.57
C GLN A 105 -14.56 17.51 38.11
N THR A 106 -15.68 18.10 37.70
CA THR A 106 -16.16 18.05 36.32
C THR A 106 -15.17 18.73 35.37
N ALA A 107 -14.71 19.95 35.70
CA ALA A 107 -13.72 20.68 34.93
C ALA A 107 -12.41 19.89 34.74
N LYS A 108 -11.92 19.26 35.81
CA LYS A 108 -10.72 18.43 35.72
C LYS A 108 -10.93 17.20 34.82
N ALA A 109 -12.07 16.54 34.93
CA ALA A 109 -12.38 15.39 34.09
C ALA A 109 -12.52 15.78 32.61
N THR A 110 -13.13 16.93 32.30
CA THR A 110 -13.22 17.43 30.92
C THR A 110 -11.86 17.83 30.35
N GLU A 111 -10.96 18.38 31.15
CA GLU A 111 -9.57 18.66 30.73
C GLU A 111 -8.82 17.36 30.37
N GLU A 112 -8.93 16.32 31.19
CA GLU A 112 -8.34 15.00 30.92
C GLU A 112 -8.91 14.37 29.64
N ILE A 113 -10.23 14.45 29.43
CA ILE A 113 -10.88 13.96 28.20
C ILE A 113 -10.43 14.78 26.98
N SER A 114 -10.32 16.11 27.09
CA SER A 114 -9.86 16.98 26.01
C SER A 114 -8.46 16.58 25.51
N SER A 115 -7.54 16.28 26.43
CA SER A 115 -6.21 15.78 26.11
C SER A 115 -6.24 14.43 25.36
N GLN A 116 -7.14 13.53 25.75
CA GLN A 116 -7.32 12.25 25.04
C GLN A 116 -7.89 12.46 23.63
N ILE A 117 -8.87 13.36 23.47
CA ILE A 117 -9.44 13.69 22.16
C ILE A 117 -8.39 14.29 21.24
N GLN A 118 -7.53 15.19 21.72
CA GLN A 118 -6.41 15.73 20.93
C GLN A 118 -5.44 14.62 20.49
N SER A 119 -5.15 13.65 21.35
CA SER A 119 -4.31 12.50 21.02
C SER A 119 -4.95 11.64 19.92
N ILE A 120 -6.26 11.40 19.99
CA ILE A 120 -7.02 10.67 18.96
C ILE A 120 -7.03 11.43 17.64
N GLN A 121 -7.25 12.75 17.66
CA GLN A 121 -7.21 13.60 16.46
C GLN A 121 -5.82 13.58 15.80
N SER A 122 -4.74 13.65 16.59
CA SER A 122 -3.38 13.52 16.06
C SER A 122 -3.15 12.14 15.43
N ALA A 123 -3.55 11.07 16.10
CA ALA A 123 -3.37 9.70 15.60
C ALA A 123 -4.17 9.44 14.31
N THR A 124 -5.41 9.94 14.24
CA THR A 124 -6.24 9.83 13.03
C THR A 124 -5.66 10.62 11.87
N HIS A 125 -5.15 11.83 12.11
CA HIS A 125 -4.47 12.61 11.07
C HIS A 125 -3.22 11.89 10.54
N SER A 126 -2.38 11.35 11.42
CA SER A 126 -1.21 10.54 11.00
C SER A 126 -1.63 9.30 10.20
N ALA A 127 -2.72 8.65 10.58
CA ALA A 127 -3.23 7.50 9.84
C ALA A 127 -3.74 7.87 8.44
N VAL A 128 -4.44 9.00 8.27
CA VAL A 128 -4.86 9.49 6.94
C VAL A 128 -3.64 9.74 6.04
N THR A 129 -2.60 10.40 6.56
CA THR A 129 -1.35 10.62 5.82
C THR A 129 -0.69 9.30 5.41
N ALA A 130 -0.59 8.34 6.34
CA ALA A 130 -0.02 7.02 6.06
C ALA A 130 -0.81 6.26 4.97
N PHE A 131 -2.15 6.35 4.97
CA PHE A 131 -2.95 5.74 3.91
C PHE A 131 -2.75 6.40 2.54
N ALA A 132 -2.54 7.73 2.51
CA ALA A 132 -2.19 8.42 1.26
C ALA A 132 -0.83 7.96 0.73
N GLU A 133 0.19 7.88 1.58
CA GLU A 133 1.53 7.37 1.22
C GLU A 133 1.48 5.91 0.73
N ILE A 134 0.69 5.06 1.39
CA ILE A 134 0.43 3.69 0.94
C ILE A 134 -0.20 3.68 -0.46
N GLY A 135 -1.17 4.56 -0.72
CA GLY A 135 -1.79 4.71 -2.04
C GLY A 135 -0.77 5.08 -3.13
N ASP A 136 0.17 5.97 -2.82
CA ASP A 136 1.23 6.37 -3.75
C ASP A 136 2.22 5.23 -4.03
N ILE A 137 2.66 4.50 -3.00
CA ILE A 137 3.52 3.31 -3.15
C ILE A 137 2.85 2.25 -4.02
N ILE A 138 1.55 2.02 -3.84
CA ILE A 138 0.82 1.02 -4.65
C ILE A 138 0.71 1.47 -6.11
N ARG A 139 0.57 2.79 -6.37
CA ARG A 139 0.58 3.33 -7.73
C ARG A 139 1.92 3.10 -8.42
N GLU A 140 3.02 3.33 -7.71
CA GLU A 140 4.38 3.05 -8.19
C GLU A 140 4.60 1.55 -8.51
N ILE A 141 4.03 0.66 -7.68
CA ILE A 141 4.03 -0.79 -7.95
C ILE A 141 3.29 -1.11 -9.26
N ASN A 142 2.13 -0.48 -9.50
CA ASN A 142 1.36 -0.71 -10.72
C ASN A 142 2.06 -0.17 -11.98
N GLU A 143 2.72 0.99 -11.89
CA GLU A 143 3.56 1.53 -12.96
C GLU A 143 4.74 0.61 -13.26
N SER A 144 5.43 0.12 -12.22
CA SER A 144 6.53 -0.83 -12.35
C SER A 144 6.07 -2.13 -13.01
N ALA A 145 4.90 -2.67 -12.63
CA ALA A 145 4.33 -3.86 -13.26
C ALA A 145 4.05 -3.64 -14.75
N THR A 146 3.60 -2.45 -15.14
CA THR A 146 3.35 -2.08 -16.55
C THR A 146 4.64 -2.01 -17.37
N ILE A 147 5.71 -1.43 -16.79
CA ILE A 147 7.04 -1.36 -17.40
C ILE A 147 7.60 -2.78 -17.58
N VAL A 148 7.50 -3.62 -16.56
CA VAL A 148 7.96 -5.02 -16.63
C VAL A 148 7.14 -5.82 -17.66
N ALA A 149 5.83 -5.62 -17.73
CA ALA A 149 4.99 -6.25 -18.77
C ALA A 149 5.45 -5.89 -20.19
N SER A 150 5.83 -4.63 -20.42
CA SER A 150 6.36 -4.18 -21.72
C SER A 150 7.71 -4.84 -22.03
N ALA A 151 8.60 -4.95 -21.05
CA ALA A 151 9.89 -5.63 -21.20
C ALA A 151 9.74 -7.14 -21.47
N ILE A 152 8.73 -7.78 -20.89
CA ILE A 152 8.38 -9.19 -21.13
C ILE A 152 7.94 -9.41 -22.58
N GLU A 153 7.18 -8.49 -23.18
CA GLU A 153 6.80 -8.58 -24.60
C GLU A 153 8.03 -8.53 -25.52
N GLU A 154 8.99 -7.64 -25.22
CA GLU A 154 10.26 -7.54 -25.95
C GLU A 154 11.11 -8.82 -25.78
N GLN A 155 11.22 -9.34 -24.56
CA GLN A 155 11.93 -10.61 -24.29
C GLN A 155 11.29 -11.81 -24.99
N ASN A 156 9.96 -11.83 -25.13
CA ASN A 156 9.24 -12.88 -25.85
C ASN A 156 9.60 -12.84 -27.34
N ALA A 157 9.61 -11.65 -27.93
CA ALA A 157 10.00 -11.45 -29.33
C ALA A 157 11.46 -11.90 -29.56
N ALA A 158 12.38 -11.51 -28.69
CA ALA A 158 13.79 -11.92 -28.75
C ALA A 158 13.97 -13.44 -28.62
N SER A 159 13.25 -14.08 -27.69
CA SER A 159 13.27 -15.54 -27.52
C SER A 159 12.84 -16.28 -28.79
N ARG A 160 11.76 -15.83 -29.42
CA ARG A 160 11.26 -16.40 -30.68
C ARG A 160 12.25 -16.21 -31.83
N GLU A 161 12.91 -15.05 -31.89
CA GLU A 161 13.94 -14.80 -32.89
C GLU A 161 15.16 -15.69 -32.69
N ILE A 162 15.61 -15.89 -31.45
CA ILE A 162 16.70 -16.82 -31.10
C ILE A 162 16.35 -18.24 -31.54
N ALA A 163 15.15 -18.72 -31.21
CA ALA A 163 14.69 -20.05 -31.62
C ALA A 163 14.68 -20.21 -33.15
N SER A 164 14.14 -19.22 -33.89
CA SER A 164 14.13 -19.24 -35.36
C SER A 164 15.54 -19.21 -35.95
N ASN A 165 16.45 -18.41 -35.39
CA ASN A 165 17.83 -18.33 -35.86
C ASN A 165 18.62 -19.61 -35.56
N ALA A 166 18.36 -20.25 -34.42
CA ALA A 166 18.91 -21.57 -34.11
C ALA A 166 18.42 -22.61 -35.13
N GLU A 167 17.14 -22.64 -35.45
CA GLU A 167 16.59 -23.58 -36.45
C GLU A 167 17.25 -23.39 -37.84
N LYS A 168 17.37 -22.14 -38.31
CA LYS A 168 18.08 -21.80 -39.55
C LYS A 168 19.55 -22.24 -39.51
N ALA A 169 20.25 -22.02 -38.40
CA ALA A 169 21.64 -22.45 -38.23
C ALA A 169 21.76 -23.98 -38.25
N SER A 170 20.82 -24.70 -37.64
CA SER A 170 20.76 -26.17 -37.69
C SER A 170 20.63 -26.67 -39.13
N GLY A 171 19.69 -26.09 -39.91
CA GLY A 171 19.52 -26.38 -41.32
C GLY A 171 20.78 -26.09 -42.14
N GLY A 172 21.41 -24.94 -41.92
CA GLY A 172 22.68 -24.58 -42.56
C GLY A 172 23.82 -25.55 -42.24
N THR A 173 23.98 -25.97 -40.98
CA THR A 173 25.00 -26.96 -40.60
C THR A 173 24.73 -28.33 -41.22
N SER A 174 23.47 -28.73 -41.35
CA SER A 174 23.07 -29.99 -41.99
C SER A 174 23.37 -29.97 -43.49
N GLN A 175 23.11 -28.85 -44.17
CA GLN A 175 23.47 -28.65 -45.57
C GLN A 175 24.99 -28.71 -45.79
N VAL A 176 25.77 -28.04 -44.92
CA VAL A 176 27.25 -28.10 -45.01
C VAL A 176 27.74 -29.54 -44.82
N ALA A 177 27.18 -30.29 -43.86
CA ALA A 177 27.55 -31.69 -43.66
C ALA A 177 27.25 -32.56 -44.89
N ALA A 178 26.10 -32.35 -45.55
CA ALA A 178 25.75 -33.04 -46.79
C ALA A 178 26.74 -32.70 -47.92
N ASN A 179 27.04 -31.42 -48.13
CA ASN A 179 28.00 -30.97 -49.16
C ASN A 179 29.41 -31.53 -48.92
N VAL A 180 29.86 -31.64 -47.66
CA VAL A 180 31.16 -32.24 -47.31
C VAL A 180 31.18 -33.74 -47.63
N ASN A 181 30.08 -34.45 -47.37
CA ASN A 181 29.98 -35.87 -47.69
C ASN A 181 30.01 -36.10 -49.21
N GLU A 182 29.25 -35.32 -49.96
CA GLU A 182 29.21 -35.36 -51.43
C GLU A 182 30.57 -35.01 -52.05
N MET A 183 31.27 -34.02 -51.49
CA MET A 183 32.64 -33.69 -51.87
C MET A 183 33.61 -34.86 -51.62
N GLY A 184 33.48 -35.53 -50.46
CA GLY A 184 34.29 -36.72 -50.15
C GLY A 184 34.07 -37.87 -51.13
N GLN A 185 32.81 -38.11 -51.53
CA GLN A 185 32.48 -39.10 -52.56
C GLN A 185 33.07 -38.73 -53.93
N SER A 186 32.96 -37.47 -54.31
CA SER A 186 33.51 -36.94 -55.58
C SER A 186 35.04 -37.10 -55.62
N ILE A 187 35.73 -36.81 -54.51
CA ILE A 187 37.18 -37.02 -54.39
C ILE A 187 37.54 -38.50 -54.54
N GLY A 188 36.76 -39.41 -53.93
CA GLY A 188 36.97 -40.86 -54.06
C GLY A 188 36.83 -41.36 -55.51
N GLN A 189 35.85 -40.86 -56.25
CA GLN A 189 35.67 -41.18 -57.67
C GLN A 189 36.84 -40.70 -58.53
N VAL A 190 37.38 -39.50 -58.24
CA VAL A 190 38.55 -38.97 -58.95
C VAL A 190 39.81 -39.82 -58.66
N ASP A 191 39.99 -40.30 -57.42
CA ASP A 191 41.09 -41.20 -57.07
C ASP A 191 41.00 -42.55 -57.79
N GLU A 192 39.80 -43.14 -57.88
CA GLU A 192 39.59 -44.38 -58.66
C GLU A 192 39.84 -44.19 -60.15
N ALA A 193 39.40 -43.07 -60.73
CA ALA A 193 39.62 -42.77 -62.14
C ALA A 193 41.10 -42.48 -62.49
N SER A 194 41.91 -42.13 -61.48
CA SER A 194 43.33 -41.79 -61.66
C SER A 194 44.27 -43.01 -61.53
N LYS A 195 43.75 -44.19 -61.20
CA LYS A 195 44.48 -45.47 -61.12
C LYS A 195 44.35 -46.27 -62.41
#